data_AF-A0AAU4CFD3-F1
#
_entry.id   AF-A0AAU4CFD3-F1
#
_cell.length_a   1.000
_cell.length_b   1.000
_cell.length_c   1.000
_cell.angle_alpha   90.00
_cell.angle_beta   90.00
_cell.angle_gamma   90.00
#
_symmetry.space_group_name_H-M   'P 1'
#
loop_
_entity.id
_entity.type
_entity.pdbx_description
1 polymer ?
#
loop_
_entity_poly.entity_id
_entity_poly.type
_entity_poly.pdbx_seq_one_letter_code
_entity_poly.pdbx_strand_id
1 'polypeptide(L)'
;MTLPLNRDCSLDELERARWPAPLADETRLVTTAHALRRRPIGELTVEDMRLLVGQDIGLPYLLPLALDVLRENPMAEGDMYEGDLLLNLNG
;
A
#
# COMPACT_ATOMS: atom_id res chain seq x y z
N MET A 1 14.28 -5.82 -16.79
CA MET A 1 13.20 -5.10 -17.48
C MET A 1 12.04 -5.01 -16.51
N THR A 2 11.87 -3.88 -15.82
CA THR A 2 10.69 -3.61 -15.01
C THR A 2 9.57 -3.23 -15.96
N LEU A 3 8.50 -4.03 -16.02
CA LEU A 3 7.31 -3.66 -16.77
C LEU A 3 6.76 -2.35 -16.18
N PRO A 4 6.23 -1.42 -16.99
CA PRO A 4 5.57 -0.24 -16.46
C PRO A 4 4.43 -0.69 -15.55
N LEU A 5 4.48 -0.20 -14.32
CA LEU A 5 3.57 -0.58 -13.24
C LEU A 5 2.21 0.06 -13.53
N ASN A 6 1.17 -0.75 -13.81
CA ASN A 6 -0.14 -0.22 -14.17
C ASN A 6 -0.86 0.32 -12.92
N ARG A 7 -0.92 1.65 -12.80
CA ARG A 7 -1.49 2.34 -11.65
C ARG A 7 -3.02 2.29 -11.60
N ASP A 8 -3.67 1.94 -12.71
CA ASP A 8 -5.12 1.81 -12.80
C ASP A 8 -5.62 0.44 -12.28
N CYS A 9 -4.72 -0.50 -12.00
CA CYS A 9 -5.05 -1.79 -11.42
C CYS A 9 -4.96 -1.79 -9.90
N SER A 10 -5.80 -2.60 -9.28
CA SER A 10 -5.76 -2.92 -7.85
C SER A 10 -4.71 -4.00 -7.54
N LEU A 11 -4.36 -4.16 -6.26
CA LEU A 11 -3.45 -5.24 -5.83
C LEU A 11 -4.03 -6.62 -6.13
N ASP A 12 -5.34 -6.81 -5.95
CA ASP A 12 -6.00 -8.08 -6.26
C ASP A 12 -5.86 -8.46 -7.75
N GLU A 13 -5.86 -7.47 -8.66
CA GLU A 13 -5.69 -7.69 -10.10
C GLU A 13 -4.23 -7.94 -10.47
N LEU A 14 -3.31 -7.17 -9.88
CA LEU A 14 -1.87 -7.28 -10.15
C LEU A 14 -1.29 -8.60 -9.64
N GLU A 15 -1.69 -9.01 -8.44
CA GLU A 15 -1.31 -10.29 -7.82
C GLU A 15 -2.11 -11.47 -8.39
N ARG A 16 -3.21 -11.18 -9.10
CA ARG A 16 -4.19 -12.17 -9.57
C ARG A 16 -4.70 -13.05 -8.43
N ALA A 17 -4.81 -12.46 -7.24
CA ALA A 17 -5.15 -13.14 -6.00
C ALA A 17 -6.18 -12.31 -5.24
N ARG A 18 -7.45 -12.73 -5.28
CA ARG A 18 -8.48 -12.15 -4.42
C ARG A 18 -8.44 -12.79 -3.06
N TRP A 19 -8.39 -11.96 -2.03
CA TRP A 19 -8.58 -12.41 -0.67
C TRP A 19 -10.07 -12.72 -0.43
N PRO A 20 -10.39 -13.72 0.41
CA PRO A 20 -11.76 -13.91 0.87
C PRO A 20 -12.25 -12.65 1.60
N ALA A 21 -13.57 -12.48 1.70
CA ALA A 21 -14.12 -11.40 2.50
C ALA A 21 -13.69 -11.56 3.97
N PRO A 22 -13.33 -10.47 4.66
CA PRO A 22 -13.02 -10.52 6.08
C PRO A 22 -14.25 -10.97 6.87
N LEU A 23 -14.03 -11.69 7.97
CA LEU A 23 -15.10 -12.12 8.87
C LEU A 23 -15.71 -10.90 9.58
N ALA A 24 -16.95 -11.03 10.08
CA ALA A 24 -17.68 -9.92 10.70
C ALA A 24 -16.98 -9.33 11.94
N ASP A 25 -16.18 -10.15 12.64
CA ASP A 25 -15.48 -9.78 13.87
C ASP A 25 -14.01 -9.37 13.64
N GLU A 26 -13.60 -9.17 12.38
CA GLU A 26 -12.24 -8.76 12.05
C GLU A 26 -11.94 -7.32 12.52
N THR A 27 -10.67 -7.07 12.81
CA THR A 27 -10.24 -5.75 13.27
C THR A 27 -10.47 -4.68 12.21
N ARG A 28 -10.57 -3.42 12.63
CA ARG A 28 -10.64 -2.28 11.71
C ARG A 28 -9.43 -2.24 10.75
N LEU A 29 -8.26 -2.64 11.23
CA LEU A 29 -7.04 -2.69 10.41
C LEU A 29 -7.18 -3.70 9.27
N VAL A 30 -7.62 -4.92 9.57
CA VAL A 30 -7.83 -5.98 8.57
C VAL A 30 -8.89 -5.56 7.56
N THR A 31 -10.04 -5.08 8.03
CA THR A 31 -11.12 -4.64 7.14
C THR A 31 -10.70 -3.49 6.22
N THR A 32 -9.93 -2.52 6.73
CA THR A 32 -9.33 -1.44 5.94
C THR A 32 -8.35 -1.98 4.90
N ALA A 33 -7.41 -2.86 5.28
CA ALA A 33 -6.44 -3.45 4.36
C ALA A 33 -7.14 -4.21 3.20
N HIS A 34 -8.16 -5.01 3.51
CA HIS A 34 -8.97 -5.70 2.49
C HIS A 34 -9.67 -4.71 1.54
N ALA A 35 -10.15 -3.57 2.05
CA ALA A 35 -10.79 -2.55 1.21
C ALA A 35 -9.78 -1.87 0.28
N LEU A 36 -8.60 -1.51 0.79
CA LEU A 36 -7.57 -0.83 0.02
C LEU A 36 -7.00 -1.70 -1.10
N ARG A 37 -6.86 -3.02 -0.89
CA ARG A 37 -6.41 -3.96 -1.92
C ARG A 37 -7.26 -3.99 -3.19
N ARG A 38 -8.52 -3.52 -3.12
CA ARG A 38 -9.46 -3.48 -4.25
C ARG A 38 -9.48 -2.13 -4.97
N ARG A 39 -8.75 -1.13 -4.48
CA ARG A 39 -8.64 0.18 -5.12
C ARG A 39 -7.47 0.18 -6.12
N PRO A 40 -7.56 0.95 -7.22
CA PRO A 40 -6.41 1.19 -8.08
C PRO A 40 -5.23 1.74 -7.27
N ILE A 41 -4.04 1.19 -7.48
CA ILE A 41 -2.87 1.57 -6.68
C ILE A 41 -2.44 3.03 -6.91
N GLY A 42 -2.82 3.63 -8.04
CA GLY A 42 -2.60 5.06 -8.31
C GLY A 42 -3.51 6.01 -7.53
N GLU A 43 -4.58 5.50 -6.92
CA GLU A 43 -5.51 6.28 -6.10
C GLU A 43 -5.23 6.15 -4.59
N LEU A 44 -4.27 5.30 -4.21
CA LEU A 44 -3.88 5.13 -2.82
C LEU A 44 -3.23 6.42 -2.33
N THR A 45 -3.68 6.89 -1.16
CA THR A 45 -3.01 7.98 -0.46
C THR A 45 -1.69 7.52 0.13
N VAL A 46 -0.87 8.47 0.59
CA VAL A 46 0.37 8.15 1.35
C VAL A 46 0.04 7.29 2.57
N GLU A 47 -1.07 7.59 3.25
CA GLU A 47 -1.57 6.82 4.38
C GLU A 47 -2.01 5.41 4.03
N ASP A 48 -2.73 5.26 2.92
CA ASP A 48 -3.14 3.93 2.44
C ASP A 48 -1.91 3.08 2.12
N MET A 49 -0.91 3.67 1.45
CA MET A 49 0.36 3.00 1.14
C MET A 49 1.13 2.65 2.42
N ARG A 50 1.26 3.58 3.38
CA ARG A 50 1.93 3.34 4.66
C ARG A 50 1.29 2.17 5.41
N LEU A 51 -0.04 2.16 5.50
CA LEU A 51 -0.79 1.09 6.18
C LEU A 51 -0.55 -0.27 5.51
N LEU A 52 -0.64 -0.35 4.18
CA LEU A 52 -0.45 -1.62 3.47
C LEU A 52 1.00 -2.12 3.54
N VAL A 53 1.98 -1.21 3.35
CA VAL A 53 3.41 -1.55 3.44
C VAL A 53 3.76 -2.00 4.85
N GLY A 54 3.29 -1.31 5.90
CA GLY A 54 3.50 -1.69 7.29
C GLY A 54 2.80 -2.99 7.72
N GLN A 55 2.02 -3.61 6.83
CA GLN A 55 1.42 -4.94 7.02
C GLN A 55 2.00 -5.98 6.04
N ASP A 56 3.09 -5.66 5.34
CA ASP A 56 3.72 -6.48 4.30
C ASP A 56 2.80 -6.85 3.12
N ILE A 57 1.83 -5.98 2.80
CA ILE A 57 0.84 -6.23 1.74
C ILE A 57 1.26 -5.52 0.45
N GLY A 58 1.31 -6.26 -0.67
CA GLY A 58 1.49 -5.66 -2.00
C GLY A 58 2.86 -5.03 -2.24
N LEU A 59 3.87 -5.35 -1.43
CA LEU A 59 5.21 -4.74 -1.47
C LEU A 59 5.83 -4.65 -2.87
N PRO A 60 5.78 -5.69 -3.73
CA PRO A 60 6.37 -5.62 -5.08
C PRO A 60 5.79 -4.49 -5.94
N TYR A 61 4.56 -4.06 -5.66
CA TYR A 61 3.85 -3.02 -6.39
C TYR A 61 3.88 -1.67 -5.66
N LEU A 62 3.78 -1.68 -4.34
CA LEU A 62 3.71 -0.46 -3.54
C LEU A 62 5.07 0.16 -3.25
N LEU A 63 6.15 -0.63 -3.13
CA LEU A 63 7.48 -0.08 -2.85
C LEU A 63 7.99 0.86 -3.96
N PRO A 64 7.88 0.53 -5.26
CA PRO A 64 8.24 1.48 -6.32
C PRO A 64 7.43 2.78 -6.27
N LEU A 65 6.12 2.69 -5.99
CA LEU A 65 5.24 3.85 -5.85
C LEU A 65 5.62 4.73 -4.66
N ALA A 66 5.85 4.11 -3.50
CA ALA A 66 6.22 4.83 -2.29
C ALA A 66 7.59 5.52 -2.44
N LEU A 67 8.54 4.88 -3.13
CA LEU A 67 9.82 5.50 -3.47
C LEU A 67 9.66 6.68 -4.43
N ASP A 68 8.76 6.61 -5.41
CA ASP A 68 8.47 7.75 -6.29
C ASP A 68 7.89 8.93 -5.51
N VAL A 69 6.94 8.67 -4.60
CA VAL A 69 6.37 9.68 -3.70
C VAL A 69 7.46 10.31 -2.82
N LEU A 70 8.31 9.49 -2.19
CA LEU A 70 9.40 9.99 -1.35
C LEU A 70 10.47 10.77 -2.13
N ARG A 71 10.68 10.47 -3.43
CA ARG A 71 11.58 11.27 -4.28
C ARG A 71 11.03 12.65 -4.57
N GLU A 72 9.72 12.74 -4.81
CA GLU A 72 9.04 14.01 -5.11
C GLU A 72 8.87 14.87 -3.85
N ASN A 73 8.53 14.23 -2.73
CA ASN A 73 8.43 14.87 -1.44
C ASN A 73 9.03 13.95 -0.37
N PRO A 74 10.29 14.15 0.03
CA PRO A 74 10.93 13.40 1.10
C PRO A 74 10.21 13.54 2.46
N MET A 75 9.38 14.57 2.62
CA MET A 75 8.50 14.78 3.77
C MET A 75 7.04 14.41 3.44
N ALA A 76 6.81 13.50 2.49
CA ALA A 76 5.50 12.87 2.31
C ALA A 76 5.21 12.02 3.54
N GLU A 77 4.65 12.69 4.53
CA GLU A 77 4.31 12.13 5.82
C GLU A 77 2.96 11.46 5.77
N GLY A 78 2.90 10.37 6.51
CA GLY A 78 1.64 9.81 6.94
C GLY A 78 1.05 10.54 8.15
N ASP A 79 -0.27 10.56 8.28
CA ASP A 79 -1.08 11.27 9.30
C ASP A 79 -0.76 10.95 10.78
N MET A 80 0.25 10.12 11.09
CA MET A 80 0.54 9.77 12.49
C MET A 80 1.91 10.21 13.01
N TYR A 81 3.03 10.12 12.26
CA TYR A 81 4.35 10.61 12.72
C TYR A 81 5.35 10.82 11.55
N GLU A 82 6.18 11.86 11.66
CA GLU A 82 7.40 12.08 10.86
C GLU A 82 8.23 10.77 10.74
N GLY A 83 8.54 10.32 9.50
CA GLY A 83 9.58 9.30 9.26
C GLY A 83 9.16 7.82 9.24
N ASP A 84 7.88 7.48 9.31
CA ASP A 84 7.41 6.09 9.47
C ASP A 84 7.62 5.21 8.21
N LEU A 85 7.66 5.82 7.02
CA LEU A 85 7.86 5.09 5.77
C LEU A 85 9.31 4.57 5.61
N LEU A 86 10.27 5.23 6.24
CA LEU A 86 11.68 4.80 6.31
C LEU A 86 11.91 3.70 7.34
N LEU A 87 11.13 3.66 8.43
CA LEU A 87 11.28 2.66 9.48
C LEU A 87 10.87 1.25 9.04
N ASN A 88 9.91 1.12 8.11
CA ASN A 88 9.44 -0.17 7.61
C ASN A 88 10.33 -0.81 6.53
N LEU A 89 11.40 -0.14 6.09
CA LEU A 89 12.34 -0.68 5.09
C LEU A 89 13.57 -1.37 5.71
N ASN A 90 13.62 -1.50 7.05
CA ASN A 90 14.80 -1.97 7.77
C ASN A 90 14.52 -3.13 8.75
N GLY A 91 13.45 -3.90 8.51
CA GLY A 91 13.10 -5.12 9.26
C GLY A 91 13.31 -6.38 8.44
#